data_AF-A0A7X5RC39-F1
#
_entry.id   AF-A0A7X5RC39-F1
#
_cell.length_a   1.000
_cell.length_b   1.000
_cell.length_c   1.000
_cell.angle_alpha   90.00
_cell.angle_beta   90.00
_cell.angle_gamma   90.00
#
_symmetry.space_group_name_H-M   'P 1'
#
loop_
_entity.id
_entity.type
_entity.pdbx_description
1 polymer ?
#
loop_
_entity_poly.entity_id
_entity_poly.type
_entity_poly.pdbx_seq_one_letter_code
_entity_poly.pdbx_strand_id
1 'polypeptide(L)' 'MYNDSTIILPSDLPEGLQRDFKELQEYYDAGDWFQFDLFFEAVEASVKAYYLAGKISREELNLIFRKYGIA' A
#
# COMPACT_ATOMS: atom_id res chain seq x y z
N MET A 1 -7.67 -11.92 -1.50
CA MET A 1 -6.89 -10.67 -1.40
C MET A 1 -7.05 -9.89 -2.69
N TYR A 2 -7.47 -8.63 -2.59
CA TYR A 2 -7.66 -7.75 -3.74
C TYR A 2 -6.37 -6.95 -3.96
N ASN A 3 -5.77 -7.06 -5.13
CA ASN A 3 -4.66 -6.23 -5.56
C ASN A 3 -4.87 -5.93 -7.04
N ASP A 4 -5.28 -4.71 -7.34
CA ASP A 4 -5.51 -4.28 -8.71
C ASP A 4 -4.18 -3.92 -9.37
N SER A 5 -3.67 -4.84 -10.20
CA SER A 5 -2.41 -4.67 -10.93
C SER A 5 -2.48 -3.53 -11.97
N THR A 6 -3.67 -3.04 -12.31
CA THR A 6 -3.84 -1.92 -13.25
C THR A 6 -3.59 -0.57 -12.60
N ILE A 7 -3.62 -0.50 -11.26
CA ILE A 7 -3.36 0.71 -10.52
C ILE A 7 -1.85 0.86 -10.29
N ILE A 8 -1.25 1.81 -11.00
CA ILE A 8 0.16 2.18 -10.84
C ILE A 8 0.27 3.22 -9.74
N LEU A 9 1.03 2.91 -8.70
CA LEU A 9 1.31 3.84 -7.60
C LEU A 9 2.32 4.91 -8.08
N PRO A 10 2.16 6.18 -7.66
CA PRO A 10 3.07 7.24 -8.06
C PRO A 10 4.50 7.00 -7.55
N SER A 11 5.47 7.31 -8.39
CA SER A 11 6.91 7.14 -8.09
C SER A 11 7.44 8.16 -7.08
N ASP A 12 6.65 9.18 -6.74
CA ASP A 12 7.02 10.24 -5.78
C ASP A 12 6.64 9.89 -4.34
N LEU A 13 6.08 8.69 -4.10
CA LEU A 13 5.77 8.23 -2.75
C LEU A 13 7.04 8.18 -1.88
N PRO A 14 6.94 8.47 -0.58
CA PRO A 14 8.04 8.29 0.36
C PRO A 14 8.70 6.90 0.23
N GLU A 15 10.02 6.85 0.25
CA GLU A 15 10.79 5.59 0.08
C GLU A 15 10.32 4.47 1.01
N GLY A 16 9.91 4.80 2.24
CA GLY A 16 9.34 3.84 3.18
C GLY A 16 8.08 3.16 2.63
N LEU A 17 7.14 3.94 2.09
CA LEU A 17 5.92 3.40 1.47
C LEU A 17 6.22 2.59 0.21
N GLN A 18 7.16 3.05 -0.63
CA GLN A 18 7.55 2.28 -1.82
C GLN A 18 8.06 0.89 -1.46
N ARG A 19 8.89 0.82 -0.40
CA ARG A 19 9.40 -0.44 0.12
C ARG A 19 8.28 -1.30 0.70
N ASP A 20 7.40 -0.71 1.51
CA ASP A 20 6.24 -1.40 2.10
C ASP A 20 5.35 -2.02 0.99
N PHE A 21 5.06 -1.28 -0.08
CA PHE A 21 4.28 -1.79 -1.21
C PHE A 21 4.98 -2.89 -1.99
N LYS A 22 6.32 -2.81 -2.12
CA LYS A 22 7.11 -3.86 -2.74
C LYS A 22 7.05 -5.15 -1.93
N GLU A 23 7.24 -5.07 -0.61
CA GLU A 23 7.13 -6.23 0.28
C GLU A 23 5.71 -6.83 0.24
N LEU A 24 4.66 -6.00 0.27
CA LEU A 24 3.27 -6.43 0.06
C LEU A 24 3.08 -7.20 -1.25
N GLN A 25 3.66 -6.69 -2.34
CA GLN A 25 3.55 -7.32 -3.65
C GLN A 25 4.31 -8.65 -3.70
N GLU A 26 5.48 -8.74 -3.06
CA GLU A 26 6.23 -10.00 -2.93
C GLU A 26 5.42 -11.07 -2.18
N TYR A 27 4.73 -10.73 -1.09
CA TYR A 27 3.84 -11.67 -0.38
C TYR A 27 2.65 -12.10 -1.23
N TYR A 28 2.08 -11.17 -2.02
CA TYR A 28 1.00 -11.47 -2.95
C TYR A 28 1.44 -12.45 -4.05
N ASP A 29 2.59 -12.18 -4.67
CA ASP A 29 3.17 -13.01 -5.73
C ASP A 29 3.63 -14.39 -5.21
N ALA A 30 4.09 -14.46 -3.95
CA ALA A 30 4.44 -15.72 -3.28
C ALA A 30 3.20 -16.52 -2.85
N GLY A 31 2.00 -15.92 -2.86
CA GLY A 31 0.78 -16.53 -2.33
C GLY A 31 0.79 -16.70 -0.81
N ASP A 32 1.64 -15.95 -0.09
CA ASP A 32 1.71 -15.97 1.37
C ASP A 32 0.66 -15.01 1.95
N TRP A 33 -0.58 -15.50 1.97
CA TRP A 33 -1.72 -14.71 2.42
C TRP A 33 -1.66 -14.33 3.89
N PHE A 34 -0.97 -15.12 4.72
CA PHE A 34 -0.85 -14.85 6.15
C PHE A 34 0.08 -13.66 6.39
N GLN A 35 1.26 -13.67 5.75
CA GLN A 35 2.17 -12.52 5.83
C GLN A 35 1.57 -11.29 5.15
N PHE A 36 0.86 -11.47 4.03
CA PHE A 36 0.18 -10.37 3.37
C PHE A 36 -0.81 -9.68 4.32
N ASP A 37 -1.71 -10.42 4.97
CA ASP A 37 -2.73 -9.85 5.86
C ASP A 37 -2.10 -9.13 7.06
N LEU A 38 -1.11 -9.76 7.71
CA LEU A 38 -0.38 -9.19 8.83
C LEU A 38 0.35 -7.89 8.45
N PHE A 39 1.04 -7.90 7.30
CA PHE A 39 1.82 -6.76 6.85
C PHE A 39 0.92 -5.66 6.31
N PHE A 40 -0.21 -6.01 5.71
CA PHE A 40 -1.17 -5.08 5.16
C PHE A 40 -1.71 -4.10 6.19
N GLU A 41 -2.07 -4.56 7.39
CA GLU A 41 -2.52 -3.67 8.48
C GLU A 41 -1.44 -2.64 8.86
N ALA A 42 -0.17 -3.07 8.88
CA ALA A 42 0.95 -2.18 9.16
C ALA A 42 1.14 -1.13 8.05
N VAL A 43 1.05 -1.55 6.78
CA VAL A 43 1.13 -0.63 5.64
C VAL A 43 -0.02 0.36 5.63
N GLU A 44 -1.25 -0.09 5.92
CA GLU A 44 -2.41 0.80 6.03
C GLU A 44 -2.20 1.87 7.11
N ALA A 45 -1.69 1.48 8.28
CA ALA A 45 -1.36 2.42 9.34
C ALA A 45 -0.27 3.41 8.92
N SER A 46 0.80 2.93 8.27
CA SER A 46 1.86 3.76 7.71
C SER A 46 1.31 4.78 6.71
N VAL A 47 0.52 4.33 5.73
CA VAL A 47 -0.07 5.19 4.70
C VAL A 47 -0.92 6.30 5.33
N LYS A 48 -1.77 5.98 6.31
CA LYS A 48 -2.54 6.98 7.07
C LYS A 48 -1.62 7.96 7.81
N ALA A 49 -0.54 7.48 8.42
CA ALA A 49 0.44 8.33 9.11
C ALA A 49 1.16 9.28 8.14
N TYR A 50 1.57 8.82 6.96
CA TYR A 50 2.17 9.68 5.93
C TYR A 50 1.20 10.73 5.42
N TYR A 51 -0.08 10.39 5.25
CA TYR A 51 -1.11 11.35 4.90
C TYR A 51 -1.29 12.42 5.99
N LEU A 52 -1.37 12.01 7.26
CA LEU A 52 -1.45 12.94 8.40
C LEU A 52 -0.21 13.83 8.52
N ALA A 53 0.96 13.31 8.14
CA ALA A 53 2.21 14.07 8.09
C ALA A 53 2.31 15.01 6.87
N GLY A 54 1.31 15.02 5.97
CA GLY A 54 1.33 15.82 4.73
C GLY A 54 2.37 15.38 3.71
N LYS A 55 2.84 14.12 3.80
CA LYS A 55 3.84 13.54 2.91
C LYS A 55 3.23 12.91 1.66
N ILE A 56 1.95 12.55 1.73
CA ILE A 56 1.16 12.09 0.59
C ILE A 56 -0.15 12.87 0.56
N SER A 57 -0.66 13.10 -0.63
CA SER A 57 -1.94 13.73 -0.89
C SER A 57 -3.11 12.77 -0.66
N ARG A 58 -4.32 13.34 -0.57
CA ARG A 58 -5.55 12.55 -0.48
C ARG A 58 -5.80 11.71 -1.73
N GLU A 59 -5.37 12.19 -2.89
CA GLU A 59 -5.48 11.44 -4.15
C GLU A 59 -4.61 10.19 -4.12
N GLU A 60 -3.36 10.31 -3.66
CA GLU A 60 -2.45 9.18 -3.49
C GLU A 60 -2.98 8.16 -2.48
N LEU A 61 -3.50 8.63 -1.33
CA LEU A 61 -4.16 7.78 -0.34
C LEU A 61 -5.32 6.98 -0.95
N ASN A 62 -6.23 7.66 -1.65
CA ASN A 62 -7.37 7.01 -2.29
C ASN A 62 -6.94 6.02 -3.38
N LEU A 63 -5.86 6.30 -4.09
CA LEU A 63 -5.33 5.44 -5.15
C LEU A 63 -4.73 4.15 -4.57
N ILE A 64 -4.00 4.25 -3.45
CA ILE A 64 -3.53 3.11 -2.67
C ILE A 64 -4.71 2.28 -2.17
N PHE A 65 -5.72 2.92 -1.57
CA PHE A 65 -6.89 2.23 -1.05
C PHE A 65 -7.64 1.49 -2.15
N ARG A 66 -7.82 2.12 -3.31
CA ARG A 66 -8.40 1.46 -4.49
C ARG A 66 -7.57 0.29 -4.98
N LYS A 67 -6.24 0.39 -4.99
CA LYS A 67 -5.35 -0.71 -5.41
C LYS A 67 -5.55 -1.95 -4.56
N TYR A 68 -5.64 -1.78 -3.24
CA TYR A 68 -5.74 -2.89 -2.31
C TYR A 68 -7.17 -3.22 -1.85
N GLY A 69 -8.18 -2.51 -2.38
CA GLY A 69 -9.58 -2.77 -2.06
C GLY A 69 -9.97 -2.36 -0.64
N ILE A 70 -9.26 -1.39 -0.05
CA ILE A 70 -9.60 -0.78 1.23
C ILE A 70 -10.82 0.11 1.01
N ALA A 71 -11.96 -0.27 1.61
CA ALA A 71 -13.25 0.41 1.49
C ALA A 71 -13.45 1.48 2.58
#